data_AF-E9D049-F1
#
_entry.id   AF-E9D049-F1
#
_cell.length_a   1.000
_cell.length_b   1.000
_cell.length_c   1.000
_cell.angle_alpha   90.00
_cell.angle_beta   90.00
_cell.angle_gamma   90.00
#
_symmetry.space_group_name_H-M   'P 1'
#
loop_
_entity.id
_entity.type
_entity.pdbx_description
1 polymer ?
#
loop_
_entity_poly.entity_id
_entity_poly.type
_entity_poly.pdbx_seq_one_letter_code
_entity_poly.pdbx_strand_id
1 'polypeptide(L)'
;MKSTIGRTVQGSSTSQVSLEGIAGLERLCRIFGSAEYLEKKMQDWSDDVFFLELWYELQDRVDQNARSGRPVAGSMSISDVAARTSSSITDSNADHGAGGIEGALFDETSSAYRRIRIRSESIIVSTLTSSMQTSLKAYSRSSNWASLAPSSDNESTITPSVELAMFTRNLTAEVKFLSRVLAPAPLKRIARQLLLSIQTYLWDNILMRHSFSAARATQLRIDFEHTCTTFDAALGVPAGKIEAKKIAQKLAEGLLLLELNINPKDSVPEAEETDKRNGDGIHPNLGLWEVEKGLFASNESAREVLKSLGIEVLTEAQARATLERRVELRG
;
A
#
# COMPACT_ATOMS: atom_id res chain seq x y z
N MET A 1 -29.86 14.26 -27.31
CA MET A 1 -30.63 14.70 -26.12
C MET A 1 -29.65 14.91 -24.96
N LYS A 2 -29.72 16.06 -24.29
CA LYS A 2 -28.78 16.49 -23.26
C LYS A 2 -29.09 15.79 -21.92
N SER A 3 -28.04 15.26 -21.29
CA SER A 3 -28.08 14.48 -20.05
C SER A 3 -28.64 15.28 -18.87
N THR A 4 -29.74 14.79 -18.29
CA THR A 4 -30.33 15.24 -17.03
C THR A 4 -29.81 14.34 -15.91
N ILE A 5 -28.58 14.60 -15.44
CA ILE A 5 -28.04 14.08 -14.16
C ILE A 5 -27.25 15.17 -13.40
N GLY A 6 -27.15 16.39 -13.94
CA GLY A 6 -26.33 17.47 -13.38
C GLY A 6 -27.01 18.44 -12.41
N ARG A 7 -28.12 18.09 -11.73
CA ARG A 7 -28.86 19.09 -10.92
C ARG A 7 -29.44 18.59 -9.59
N THR A 8 -28.58 18.06 -8.71
CA THR A 8 -28.84 18.11 -7.26
C THR A 8 -27.55 18.22 -6.43
N VAL A 9 -26.73 19.24 -6.67
CA VAL A 9 -25.77 19.73 -5.67
C VAL A 9 -25.71 21.26 -5.77
N GLN A 10 -26.77 21.93 -5.36
CA GLN A 10 -26.70 23.33 -4.96
C GLN A 10 -27.04 23.40 -3.47
N GLY A 11 -26.02 23.70 -2.66
CA GLY A 11 -26.14 23.96 -1.23
C GLY A 11 -25.28 23.05 -0.37
N SER A 12 -24.01 23.39 -0.13
CA SER A 12 -23.26 22.76 0.96
C SER A 12 -21.98 23.52 1.38
N SER A 13 -22.12 24.67 2.02
CA SER A 13 -21.10 25.13 2.96
C SER A 13 -21.09 24.27 4.25
N THR A 14 -22.22 23.63 4.58
CA THR A 14 -22.34 22.73 5.75
C THR A 14 -21.88 21.29 5.48
N SER A 15 -21.99 20.78 4.24
CA SER A 15 -21.57 19.40 3.92
C SER A 15 -20.07 19.25 3.66
N GLN A 16 -19.32 20.34 3.50
CA GLN A 16 -17.85 20.27 3.42
C GLN A 16 -17.23 19.84 4.75
N VAL A 17 -17.81 20.21 5.89
CA VAL A 17 -17.33 19.82 7.23
C VAL A 17 -17.50 18.31 7.48
N SER A 18 -18.45 17.65 6.79
CA SER A 18 -18.73 16.22 6.94
C SER A 18 -17.90 15.30 6.02
N LEU A 19 -17.00 15.84 5.20
CA LEU A 19 -16.21 15.08 4.23
C LEU A 19 -14.78 14.80 4.69
N GLU A 20 -14.37 15.31 5.85
CA GLU A 20 -13.03 15.09 6.39
C GLU A 20 -12.96 13.86 7.31
N GLY A 21 -11.79 13.24 7.37
CA GLY A 21 -11.51 12.10 8.24
C GLY A 21 -12.35 10.86 7.91
N ILE A 22 -12.79 10.14 8.95
CA ILE A 22 -13.45 8.84 8.83
C ILE A 22 -14.81 8.94 8.12
N ALA A 23 -15.55 10.04 8.27
CA ALA A 23 -16.83 10.21 7.60
C ALA A 23 -16.70 10.28 6.07
N GLY A 24 -15.65 10.96 5.59
CA GLY A 24 -15.28 10.96 4.17
C GLY A 24 -14.87 9.57 3.69
N LEU A 25 -14.04 8.88 4.47
CA LEU A 25 -13.59 7.52 4.18
C LEU A 25 -14.76 6.52 4.12
N GLU A 26 -15.74 6.66 5.01
CA GLU A 26 -16.95 5.83 5.02
C GLU A 26 -17.75 5.99 3.73
N ARG A 27 -17.96 7.22 3.27
CA ARG A 27 -18.65 7.47 2.01
C ARG A 27 -17.91 6.84 0.83
N LEU A 28 -16.57 6.94 0.80
CA LEU A 28 -15.75 6.31 -0.24
C LEU A 28 -15.86 4.78 -0.20
N CYS A 29 -15.79 4.17 0.98
CA CYS A 29 -15.93 2.72 1.15
C CYS A 29 -17.33 2.23 0.73
N ARG A 30 -18.40 3.00 0.99
CA ARG A 30 -19.74 2.67 0.48
C ARG A 30 -19.80 2.70 -1.04
N ILE A 31 -19.25 3.72 -1.69
CA ILE A 31 -19.19 3.80 -3.16
C ILE A 31 -18.38 2.63 -3.72
N PHE A 32 -17.21 2.35 -3.14
CA PHE A 32 -16.37 1.22 -3.52
C PHE A 32 -17.14 -0.11 -3.43
N GLY A 33 -17.76 -0.39 -2.28
CA GLY A 33 -18.48 -1.64 -2.03
C GLY A 33 -19.71 -1.80 -2.91
N SER A 34 -20.48 -0.72 -3.16
CA SER A 34 -21.61 -0.76 -4.08
C SER A 34 -21.17 -1.02 -5.53
N ALA A 35 -20.07 -0.41 -5.97
CA ALA A 35 -19.54 -0.64 -7.31
C ALA A 35 -19.00 -2.07 -7.47
N GLU A 36 -18.28 -2.59 -6.47
CA GLU A 36 -17.79 -3.97 -6.47
C GLU A 36 -18.95 -4.99 -6.50
N TYR A 37 -19.99 -4.75 -5.69
CA TYR A 37 -21.18 -5.60 -5.68
C TYR A 37 -21.89 -5.63 -7.04
N LEU A 38 -22.10 -4.45 -7.64
CA LEU A 38 -22.78 -4.34 -8.93
C LEU A 38 -21.93 -4.92 -10.07
N GLU A 39 -20.63 -4.67 -10.10
CA GLU A 39 -19.70 -5.31 -11.05
C GLU A 39 -19.83 -6.83 -11.00
N LYS A 40 -19.79 -7.41 -9.79
CA LYS A 40 -19.91 -8.85 -9.59
C LYS A 40 -21.29 -9.37 -9.98
N LYS A 41 -22.36 -8.67 -9.64
CA LYS A 41 -23.72 -9.09 -10.04
C LYS A 41 -23.94 -9.04 -11.53
N MET A 42 -23.38 -8.05 -12.23
CA MET A 42 -23.43 -8.02 -13.69
C MET A 42 -22.67 -9.18 -14.31
N GLN A 43 -21.52 -9.58 -13.74
CA GLN A 43 -20.78 -10.77 -14.19
C GLN A 43 -21.56 -12.06 -13.90
N ASP A 44 -22.03 -12.24 -12.66
CA ASP A 44 -22.82 -13.42 -12.27
C ASP A 44 -24.09 -13.55 -13.15
N TRP A 45 -24.73 -12.42 -13.51
CA TRP A 45 -25.89 -12.41 -14.41
C TRP A 45 -25.51 -12.66 -15.87
N SER A 46 -24.35 -12.21 -16.33
CA SER A 46 -23.88 -12.54 -17.69
C SER A 46 -23.70 -14.05 -17.90
N ASP A 47 -23.43 -14.80 -16.82
CA ASP A 47 -23.25 -16.25 -16.86
C ASP A 47 -24.56 -17.03 -16.60
N ASP A 48 -25.68 -16.35 -16.31
CA ASP A 48 -26.96 -16.99 -16.06
C ASP A 48 -27.65 -17.38 -17.37
N VAL A 49 -28.23 -18.58 -17.41
CA VAL A 49 -28.88 -19.17 -18.59
C VAL A 49 -29.91 -18.23 -19.21
N PHE A 50 -30.72 -17.55 -18.38
CA PHE A 50 -31.75 -16.63 -18.87
C PHE A 50 -31.14 -15.45 -19.65
N PHE A 51 -30.04 -14.88 -19.16
CA PHE A 51 -29.40 -13.73 -19.81
C PHE A 51 -28.51 -14.15 -20.99
N LEU A 52 -27.95 -15.36 -20.96
CA LEU A 52 -27.28 -15.95 -22.12
C LEU A 52 -28.28 -16.15 -23.27
N GLU A 53 -29.46 -16.71 -23.01
CA GLU A 53 -30.52 -16.83 -24.01
C GLU A 53 -30.95 -15.47 -24.57
N LEU A 54 -31.10 -14.46 -23.71
CA LEU A 54 -31.41 -13.10 -24.14
C LEU A 54 -30.28 -12.48 -24.99
N TRP A 55 -29.04 -12.79 -24.67
CA TRP A 55 -27.87 -12.34 -25.43
C TRP A 55 -27.82 -12.96 -26.82
N TYR A 56 -28.07 -14.27 -26.94
CA TYR A 56 -28.19 -14.94 -28.23
C TYR A 56 -29.30 -14.36 -29.09
N GLU A 57 -30.49 -14.17 -28.53
CA GLU A 57 -31.62 -13.56 -29.23
C GLU A 57 -31.29 -12.12 -29.68
N LEU A 58 -30.54 -11.36 -28.87
CA LEU A 58 -30.10 -10.03 -29.24
C LEU A 58 -29.13 -10.05 -30.42
N GLN A 59 -28.16 -10.97 -30.44
CA GLN A 59 -27.22 -11.14 -31.55
C GLN A 59 -27.94 -11.53 -32.83
N ASP A 60 -28.84 -12.52 -32.79
CA ASP A 60 -29.63 -12.93 -33.97
C ASP A 60 -30.46 -11.75 -34.52
N ARG A 61 -31.07 -10.93 -33.64
CA ARG A 61 -31.77 -9.71 -34.06
C ARG A 61 -30.83 -8.67 -34.66
N VAL A 62 -29.62 -8.52 -34.15
CA VAL A 62 -28.63 -7.60 -34.74
C VAL A 62 -28.27 -8.07 -36.15
N ASP A 63 -28.03 -9.36 -36.35
CA ASP A 63 -27.64 -9.93 -37.65
C ASP A 63 -28.76 -9.84 -38.69
N GLN A 64 -30.00 -10.10 -38.28
CA GLN A 64 -31.19 -9.92 -39.13
C GLN A 64 -31.41 -8.45 -39.52
N ASN A 65 -31.15 -7.52 -38.60
CA ASN A 65 -31.34 -6.10 -38.82
C ASN A 65 -30.21 -5.45 -39.61
N ALA A 66 -28.97 -5.94 -39.47
CA ALA A 66 -27.84 -5.52 -40.30
C ALA A 66 -28.13 -5.76 -41.80
N ARG A 67 -28.86 -6.83 -42.12
CA ARG A 67 -29.28 -7.15 -43.51
C ARG A 67 -30.44 -6.31 -44.01
N SER A 68 -31.32 -5.82 -43.12
CA SER A 68 -32.55 -5.11 -43.50
C SER A 68 -32.50 -3.59 -43.28
N GLY A 69 -31.45 -3.08 -42.63
CA GLY A 69 -31.27 -1.67 -42.29
C GLY A 69 -32.25 -1.14 -41.24
N ARG A 70 -32.98 -2.04 -40.56
CA ARG A 70 -33.99 -1.68 -39.56
C ARG A 70 -33.37 -1.51 -38.16
N PRO A 71 -34.00 -0.73 -37.26
CA PRO A 71 -33.56 -0.62 -35.87
C PRO A 71 -33.61 -1.97 -35.14
N VAL A 72 -32.68 -2.20 -34.21
CA VAL A 72 -32.55 -3.47 -33.47
C VAL A 72 -33.68 -3.63 -32.44
N ALA A 73 -33.98 -2.56 -31.73
CA ALA A 73 -35.06 -2.50 -30.74
C ALA A 73 -35.62 -1.08 -30.67
N GLY A 74 -36.90 -0.91 -31.01
CA GLY A 74 -37.54 0.40 -31.05
C GLY A 74 -36.82 1.35 -32.02
N SER A 75 -36.23 2.43 -31.49
CA SER A 75 -35.44 3.40 -32.27
C SER A 75 -33.92 3.25 -32.08
N MET A 76 -33.44 2.17 -31.44
CA MET A 76 -32.01 1.99 -31.16
C MET A 76 -31.28 1.41 -32.37
N SER A 77 -30.15 2.03 -32.73
CA SER A 77 -29.21 1.49 -33.72
C SER A 77 -28.34 0.38 -33.10
N ILE A 78 -27.63 -0.38 -33.93
CA ILE A 78 -26.66 -1.40 -33.48
C ILE A 78 -25.58 -0.75 -32.58
N SER A 79 -25.13 0.45 -32.92
CA SER A 79 -24.14 1.18 -32.12
C SER A 79 -24.68 1.58 -30.75
N ASP A 80 -25.94 2.00 -30.65
CA ASP A 80 -26.57 2.32 -29.35
C ASP A 80 -26.69 1.09 -28.45
N VAL A 81 -26.95 -0.07 -29.04
CA VAL A 81 -27.01 -1.36 -28.33
C VAL A 81 -25.62 -1.76 -27.85
N ALA A 82 -24.64 -1.77 -28.74
CA ALA A 82 -23.26 -2.14 -28.42
C ALA A 82 -22.66 -1.27 -27.29
N ALA A 83 -22.97 0.03 -27.28
CA ALA A 83 -22.53 0.95 -26.24
C ALA A 83 -23.15 0.71 -24.85
N ARG A 84 -24.17 -0.15 -24.74
CA ARG A 84 -24.85 -0.48 -23.48
C ARG A 84 -24.65 -1.92 -23.05
N THR A 85 -24.41 -2.82 -24.00
CA THR A 85 -24.29 -4.26 -23.76
C THR A 85 -22.85 -4.73 -23.90
N SER A 86 -22.40 -5.01 -25.13
CA SER A 86 -21.02 -5.36 -25.45
C SER A 86 -20.65 -4.86 -26.84
N SER A 87 -19.39 -4.46 -27.01
CA SER A 87 -18.85 -4.05 -28.32
C SER A 87 -18.74 -5.23 -29.30
N SER A 88 -18.69 -6.47 -28.82
CA SER A 88 -18.61 -7.66 -29.68
C SER A 88 -19.80 -7.81 -30.62
N ILE A 89 -20.93 -7.16 -30.32
CA ILE A 89 -22.11 -7.11 -31.20
C ILE A 89 -21.83 -6.46 -32.56
N THR A 90 -20.79 -5.62 -32.69
CA THR A 90 -20.44 -5.00 -33.98
C THR A 90 -19.50 -5.85 -34.82
N ASP A 91 -18.92 -6.90 -34.23
CA ASP A 91 -17.87 -7.71 -34.84
C ASP A 91 -18.42 -8.98 -35.53
N SER A 92 -19.71 -8.97 -35.93
CA SER A 92 -20.48 -10.06 -36.59
C SER A 92 -19.95 -10.56 -37.95
N ASN A 93 -18.64 -10.45 -38.23
CA ASN A 93 -17.98 -11.11 -39.36
C ASN A 93 -17.46 -12.52 -39.02
N ALA A 94 -17.80 -13.07 -37.85
CA ALA A 94 -17.51 -14.46 -37.53
C ALA A 94 -18.58 -15.38 -38.12
N ASP A 95 -18.19 -16.10 -39.17
CA ASP A 95 -18.74 -17.41 -39.53
C ASP A 95 -19.13 -18.15 -38.23
N HIS A 96 -20.41 -18.54 -38.08
CA HIS A 96 -20.92 -19.30 -36.93
C HIS A 96 -20.37 -20.75 -36.93
N GLY A 97 -19.07 -20.91 -37.17
CA GLY A 97 -18.30 -22.13 -37.12
C GLY A 97 -17.50 -22.19 -35.83
N ALA A 98 -18.03 -22.92 -34.85
CA ALA A 98 -17.28 -23.57 -33.76
C ALA A 98 -16.33 -22.71 -32.88
N GLY A 99 -16.38 -21.37 -32.93
CA GLY A 99 -15.73 -20.45 -31.99
C GLY A 99 -16.79 -19.78 -31.13
N GLY A 100 -16.65 -19.83 -29.80
CA GLY A 100 -17.68 -19.47 -28.84
C GLY A 100 -18.25 -18.04 -28.94
N ILE A 101 -19.35 -17.81 -28.23
CA ILE A 101 -20.00 -16.51 -28.08
C ILE A 101 -18.97 -15.48 -27.61
N GLU A 102 -18.71 -14.44 -28.40
CA GLU A 102 -17.85 -13.35 -27.98
C GLU A 102 -18.68 -12.27 -27.26
N GLY A 103 -18.32 -11.98 -26.00
CA GLY A 103 -18.97 -10.99 -25.14
C GLY A 103 -20.26 -11.46 -24.46
N ALA A 104 -20.78 -10.61 -23.57
CA ALA A 104 -21.99 -10.84 -22.78
C ALA A 104 -22.85 -9.58 -22.62
N LEU A 105 -24.12 -9.78 -22.27
CA LEU A 105 -25.14 -8.72 -22.23
C LEU A 105 -24.78 -7.52 -21.33
N PHE A 106 -24.04 -7.75 -20.25
CA PHE A 106 -23.72 -6.70 -19.27
C PHE A 106 -22.26 -6.24 -19.28
N ASP A 107 -21.48 -6.54 -20.31
CA ASP A 107 -20.03 -6.25 -20.34
C ASP A 107 -19.69 -4.77 -20.12
N GLU A 108 -20.34 -3.86 -20.85
CA GLU A 108 -20.06 -2.42 -20.74
C GLU A 108 -20.52 -1.87 -19.39
N THR A 109 -21.66 -2.36 -18.89
CA THR A 109 -22.19 -1.97 -17.57
C THR A 109 -21.30 -2.49 -16.44
N SER A 110 -20.86 -3.75 -16.50
CA SER A 110 -19.89 -4.33 -15.56
C SER A 110 -18.58 -3.55 -15.59
N SER A 111 -18.09 -3.22 -16.79
CA SER A 111 -16.88 -2.43 -17.00
C SER A 111 -17.00 -1.00 -16.44
N ALA A 112 -18.17 -0.37 -16.54
CA ALA A 112 -18.45 0.91 -15.91
C ALA A 112 -18.33 0.85 -14.38
N TYR A 113 -18.96 -0.14 -13.74
CA TYR A 113 -18.82 -0.34 -12.28
C TYR A 113 -17.39 -0.70 -11.88
N ARG A 114 -16.68 -1.50 -12.67
CA ARG A 114 -15.26 -1.79 -12.47
C ARG A 114 -14.40 -0.53 -12.44
N ARG A 115 -14.63 0.39 -13.38
CA ARG A 115 -13.94 1.70 -13.42
C ARG A 115 -14.22 2.51 -12.14
N ILE A 116 -15.47 2.53 -11.67
CA ILE A 116 -15.84 3.20 -10.41
C ILE A 116 -15.17 2.56 -9.19
N ARG A 117 -15.14 1.22 -9.13
CA ARG A 117 -14.46 0.47 -8.06
C ARG A 117 -12.98 0.84 -7.99
N ILE A 118 -12.26 0.73 -9.11
CA ILE A 118 -10.82 1.03 -9.20
C ILE A 118 -10.55 2.49 -8.82
N ARG A 119 -11.35 3.43 -9.35
CA ARG A 119 -11.20 4.86 -9.04
C ARG A 119 -11.44 5.15 -7.56
N SER A 120 -12.49 4.60 -6.97
CA SER A 120 -12.81 4.80 -5.55
C SER A 120 -11.70 4.26 -4.65
N GLU A 121 -11.15 3.10 -4.97
CA GLU A 121 -10.00 2.52 -4.25
C GLU A 121 -8.76 3.43 -4.31
N SER A 122 -8.44 3.96 -5.50
CA SER A 122 -7.33 4.91 -5.67
C SER A 122 -7.52 6.17 -4.83
N ILE A 123 -8.74 6.69 -4.73
CA ILE A 123 -9.06 7.86 -3.89
C ILE A 123 -8.93 7.52 -2.40
N ILE A 124 -9.36 6.32 -1.97
CA ILE A 124 -9.16 5.85 -0.59
C ILE A 124 -7.68 5.89 -0.22
N VAL A 125 -6.82 5.30 -1.07
CA VAL A 125 -5.37 5.24 -0.84
C VAL A 125 -4.75 6.64 -0.81
N SER A 126 -5.13 7.52 -1.75
CA SER A 126 -4.65 8.90 -1.80
C SER A 126 -5.05 9.70 -0.55
N THR A 127 -6.27 9.49 -0.06
CA THR A 127 -6.80 10.17 1.14
C THR A 127 -6.02 9.75 2.39
N LEU A 128 -5.83 8.44 2.58
CA LEU A 128 -5.04 7.88 3.68
C LEU A 128 -3.59 8.35 3.64
N THR A 129 -2.97 8.33 2.46
CA THR A 129 -1.59 8.80 2.27
C THR A 129 -1.46 10.28 2.63
N SER A 130 -2.43 11.12 2.25
CA SER A 130 -2.43 12.55 2.56
C SER A 130 -2.61 12.82 4.06
N SER A 131 -3.49 12.05 4.72
CA SER A 131 -3.72 12.09 6.18
C SER A 131 -2.44 11.71 6.96
N MET A 132 -1.82 10.60 6.56
CA MET A 132 -0.55 10.09 7.08
C MET A 132 0.59 11.12 6.92
N GLN A 133 0.79 11.65 5.72
CA GLN A 133 1.84 12.65 5.48
C GLN A 133 1.62 13.91 6.31
N THR A 134 0.37 14.34 6.47
CA THR A 134 0.04 15.53 7.25
C THR A 134 0.32 15.32 8.74
N SER A 135 -0.04 14.16 9.28
CA SER A 135 0.20 13.83 10.70
C SER A 135 1.68 13.56 11.02
N LEU A 136 2.48 13.08 10.06
CA LEU A 136 3.92 12.88 10.24
C LEU A 136 4.77 14.16 10.09
N LYS A 137 4.20 15.29 9.64
CA LYS A 137 4.95 16.55 9.46
C LYS A 137 5.64 17.06 10.71
N ALA A 138 5.02 16.90 11.89
CA ALA A 138 5.61 17.33 13.15
C ALA A 138 6.83 16.47 13.49
N TYR A 139 6.70 15.15 13.35
CA TYR A 139 7.76 14.17 13.60
C TYR A 139 8.95 14.36 12.65
N SER A 140 8.72 14.57 11.34
CA SER A 140 9.81 14.74 10.36
C SER A 140 10.61 16.04 10.54
N ARG A 141 10.02 17.05 11.17
CA ARG A 141 10.66 18.33 11.49
C ARG A 141 11.44 18.32 12.80
N SER A 142 11.45 17.22 13.55
CA SER A 142 12.26 17.11 14.76
C SER A 142 13.74 17.39 14.44
N SER A 143 14.38 18.26 15.20
CA SER A 143 15.75 18.72 14.96
C SER A 143 16.80 18.00 15.81
N ASN A 144 16.42 16.98 16.58
CA ASN A 144 17.28 16.33 17.57
C ASN A 144 17.92 15.02 17.09
N TRP A 145 17.78 14.65 15.81
CA TRP A 145 18.31 13.39 15.25
C TRP A 145 19.83 13.23 15.40
N ALA A 146 20.58 14.32 15.29
CA ALA A 146 22.04 14.32 15.45
C ALA A 146 22.49 14.56 16.90
N SER A 147 21.57 14.78 17.84
CA SER A 147 21.92 15.15 19.21
C SER A 147 22.62 13.98 19.91
N LEU A 148 23.81 14.27 20.44
CA LEU A 148 24.61 13.38 21.28
C LEU A 148 24.17 13.45 22.76
N ALA A 149 23.23 14.34 23.10
CA ALA A 149 22.83 14.52 24.50
C ALA A 149 22.22 13.22 25.05
N PRO A 150 22.69 12.73 26.21
CA PRO A 150 22.01 11.66 26.91
C PRO A 150 20.60 12.18 27.23
N SER A 151 19.59 11.39 26.90
CA SER A 151 18.25 11.60 27.43
C SER A 151 18.41 11.67 28.95
N SER A 152 18.14 12.84 29.53
CA SER A 152 18.18 13.00 30.98
C SER A 152 17.27 11.98 31.64
N ASP A 153 17.87 11.16 32.48
CA ASP A 153 17.30 10.33 33.54
C ASP A 153 16.47 9.09 33.17
N ASN A 154 16.99 7.96 33.68
CA ASN A 154 16.43 6.62 33.85
C ASN A 154 16.50 5.67 32.64
N GLU A 155 17.51 4.80 32.67
CA GLU A 155 17.40 3.44 32.14
C GLU A 155 16.05 2.83 32.54
N SER A 156 15.22 2.44 31.55
CA SER A 156 14.38 1.22 31.54
C SER A 156 13.10 1.31 30.71
N THR A 157 12.71 2.47 30.14
CA THR A 157 11.51 2.53 29.28
C THR A 157 11.78 3.17 27.92
N ILE A 158 12.22 2.31 27.00
CA ILE A 158 12.18 2.57 25.55
C ILE A 158 10.72 2.85 25.17
N THR A 159 10.37 4.12 24.96
CA THR A 159 9.02 4.54 24.58
C THR A 159 9.04 5.23 23.22
N PRO A 160 7.94 5.13 22.44
CA PRO A 160 7.84 5.84 21.16
C PRO A 160 7.87 7.36 21.35
N SER A 161 8.43 8.07 20.36
CA SER A 161 8.50 9.53 20.35
C SER A 161 7.11 10.17 20.47
N VAL A 162 6.98 11.19 21.32
CA VAL A 162 5.68 11.84 21.59
C VAL A 162 5.11 12.53 20.35
N GLU A 163 5.96 13.01 19.45
CA GLU A 163 5.59 13.64 18.18
C GLU A 163 4.89 12.65 17.22
N LEU A 164 5.02 11.33 17.45
CA LEU A 164 4.36 10.29 16.67
C LEU A 164 2.90 10.05 17.11
N ALA A 165 2.50 10.54 18.30
CA ALA A 165 1.21 10.19 18.92
C ALA A 165 -0.01 10.48 18.03
N MET A 166 -0.04 11.64 17.36
CA MET A 166 -1.14 12.02 16.47
C MET A 166 -1.20 11.13 15.23
N PHE A 167 -0.05 10.79 14.65
CA PHE A 167 0.03 9.86 13.54
C PHE A 167 -0.46 8.47 13.94
N THR A 168 0.06 7.91 15.05
CA THR A 168 -0.35 6.60 15.58
C THR A 168 -1.85 6.54 15.84
N ARG A 169 -2.43 7.59 16.42
CA ARG A 169 -3.88 7.67 16.69
C ARG A 169 -4.69 7.63 15.41
N ASN A 170 -4.33 8.45 14.42
CA ASN A 170 -5.05 8.53 13.15
C ASN A 170 -4.92 7.23 12.36
N LEU A 171 -3.70 6.69 12.26
CA LEU A 171 -3.41 5.42 11.61
C LEU A 171 -4.26 4.29 12.20
N THR A 172 -4.30 4.20 13.53
CA THR A 172 -5.11 3.19 14.23
C THR A 172 -6.58 3.32 13.89
N ALA A 173 -7.12 4.54 13.91
CA ALA A 173 -8.54 4.78 13.69
C ALA A 173 -8.95 4.47 12.23
N GLU A 174 -8.16 4.93 11.27
CA GLU A 174 -8.40 4.70 9.83
C GLU A 174 -8.27 3.23 9.47
N VAL A 175 -7.20 2.55 9.91
CA VAL A 175 -6.96 1.14 9.60
C VAL A 175 -8.00 0.23 10.27
N LYS A 176 -8.38 0.50 11.53
CA LYS A 176 -9.48 -0.23 12.21
C LYS A 176 -10.82 -0.02 11.55
N PHE A 177 -11.06 1.17 11.00
CA PHE A 177 -12.28 1.43 10.23
C PHE A 177 -12.29 0.58 8.95
N LEU A 178 -11.20 0.60 8.17
CA LEU A 178 -11.10 -0.17 6.93
C LEU A 178 -11.21 -1.67 7.15
N SER A 179 -10.59 -2.20 8.22
CA SER A 179 -10.62 -3.64 8.53
C SER A 179 -12.02 -4.15 8.85
N ARG A 180 -12.94 -3.27 9.26
CA ARG A 180 -14.35 -3.61 9.52
C ARG A 180 -15.24 -3.51 8.29
N VAL A 181 -14.89 -2.67 7.32
CA VAL A 181 -15.78 -2.29 6.22
C VAL A 181 -15.39 -2.94 4.89
N LEU A 182 -14.12 -3.28 4.69
CA LEU A 182 -13.62 -3.83 3.44
C LEU A 182 -13.45 -5.35 3.49
N ALA A 183 -13.65 -6.00 2.34
CA ALA A 183 -13.30 -7.40 2.15
C ALA A 183 -11.77 -7.63 2.27
N PRO A 184 -11.32 -8.87 2.56
CA PRO A 184 -9.91 -9.15 2.81
C PRO A 184 -8.95 -8.77 1.67
N ALA A 185 -9.36 -8.98 0.42
CA ALA A 185 -8.52 -8.68 -0.75
C ALA A 185 -8.27 -7.17 -0.95
N PRO A 186 -9.29 -6.29 -1.03
CA PRO A 186 -9.06 -4.85 -1.10
C PRO A 186 -8.39 -4.29 0.16
N LEU A 187 -8.73 -4.80 1.36
CA LEU A 187 -8.06 -4.40 2.60
C LEU A 187 -6.54 -4.62 2.54
N LYS A 188 -6.10 -5.83 2.17
CA LYS A 188 -4.66 -6.16 2.05
C LYS A 188 -3.95 -5.28 1.04
N ARG A 189 -4.59 -5.00 -0.09
CA ARG A 189 -4.02 -4.17 -1.17
C ARG A 189 -3.86 -2.71 -0.74
N ILE A 190 -4.89 -2.11 -0.14
CA ILE A 190 -4.84 -0.74 0.40
C ILE A 190 -3.81 -0.65 1.54
N ALA A 191 -3.81 -1.62 2.46
CA ALA A 191 -2.88 -1.65 3.57
C ALA A 191 -1.42 -1.71 3.12
N ARG A 192 -1.12 -2.55 2.12
CA ARG A 192 0.23 -2.64 1.53
C ARG A 192 0.64 -1.30 0.91
N GLN A 193 -0.24 -0.66 0.14
CA GLN A 193 0.06 0.64 -0.47
C GLN A 193 0.31 1.72 0.59
N LEU A 194 -0.51 1.77 1.64
CA LEU A 194 -0.33 2.72 2.74
C LEU A 194 1.00 2.50 3.48
N LEU A 195 1.38 1.26 3.80
CA LEU A 195 2.66 0.95 4.44
C LEU A 195 3.86 1.32 3.56
N LEU A 196 3.78 1.08 2.24
CA LEU A 196 4.83 1.49 1.31
C LEU A 196 4.94 3.02 1.23
N SER A 197 3.83 3.74 1.30
CA SER A 197 3.82 5.21 1.42
C SER A 197 4.46 5.68 2.72
N ILE A 198 4.18 5.02 3.85
CA ILE A 198 4.82 5.28 5.16
C ILE A 198 6.32 5.08 5.07
N GLN A 199 6.76 3.93 4.56
CA GLN A 199 8.17 3.62 4.34
C GLN A 199 8.85 4.72 3.51
N THR A 200 8.26 5.09 2.38
CA THR A 200 8.82 6.10 1.47
C THR A 200 8.94 7.45 2.16
N TYR A 201 7.92 7.88 2.89
CA TYR A 201 7.96 9.14 3.62
C TYR A 201 9.05 9.18 4.68
N LEU A 202 9.15 8.15 5.52
CA LEU A 202 10.16 8.06 6.58
C LEU A 202 11.57 7.99 6.00
N TRP A 203 11.75 7.24 4.91
CA TRP A 203 13.01 7.16 4.18
C TRP A 203 13.43 8.55 3.65
N ASP A 204 12.55 9.20 2.89
CA ASP A 204 12.86 10.44 2.16
C ASP A 204 12.88 11.70 3.06
N ASN A 205 12.15 11.70 4.18
CA ASN A 205 11.98 12.90 5.01
C ASN A 205 12.68 12.83 6.35
N ILE A 206 13.13 11.65 6.78
CA ILE A 206 13.82 11.48 8.05
C ILE A 206 15.18 10.86 7.83
N LEU A 207 15.22 9.59 7.41
CA LEU A 207 16.45 8.83 7.30
C LEU A 207 17.45 9.50 6.35
N MET A 208 17.01 9.92 5.16
CA MET A 208 17.90 10.53 4.17
C MET A 208 18.15 12.03 4.39
N ARG A 209 17.37 12.71 5.25
CA ARG A 209 17.49 14.16 5.46
C ARG A 209 18.34 14.54 6.66
N HIS A 210 18.45 13.66 7.63
CA HIS A 210 19.13 13.94 8.89
C HIS A 210 20.39 13.10 9.03
N SER A 211 21.26 13.51 9.95
CA SER A 211 22.32 12.67 10.49
C SER A 211 21.91 12.16 11.86
N PHE A 212 22.40 10.98 12.24
CA PHE A 212 21.97 10.26 13.43
C PHE A 212 23.15 9.92 14.33
N SER A 213 22.97 10.16 15.63
CA SER A 213 23.74 9.47 16.66
C SER A 213 23.20 8.05 16.87
N ALA A 214 24.01 7.14 17.41
CA ALA A 214 23.57 5.77 17.75
C ALA A 214 22.25 5.76 18.53
N ALA A 215 22.12 6.58 19.58
CA ALA A 215 20.91 6.66 20.40
C ALA A 215 19.66 7.07 19.60
N ARG A 216 19.80 8.01 18.65
CA ARG A 216 18.69 8.50 17.84
C ARG A 216 18.34 7.57 16.69
N ALA A 217 19.32 6.82 16.18
CA ALA A 217 19.07 5.70 15.27
C ALA A 217 18.22 4.62 15.96
N THR A 218 18.57 4.25 17.20
CA THR A 218 17.77 3.33 18.02
C THR A 218 16.34 3.86 18.24
N GLN A 219 16.17 5.15 18.59
CA GLN A 219 14.84 5.74 18.73
C GLN A 219 14.02 5.64 17.43
N LEU A 220 14.61 5.91 16.27
CA LEU A 220 13.92 5.79 14.99
C LEU A 220 13.49 4.34 14.70
N ARG A 221 14.31 3.34 15.07
CA ARG A 221 13.89 1.93 15.01
C ARG A 221 12.69 1.66 15.91
N ILE A 222 12.74 2.11 17.16
CA ILE A 222 11.66 1.92 18.14
C ILE A 222 10.34 2.51 17.60
N ASP A 223 10.39 3.72 17.07
CA ASP A 223 9.23 4.42 16.51
C ASP A 223 8.64 3.68 15.30
N PHE A 224 9.52 3.16 14.43
CA PHE A 224 9.12 2.36 13.28
C PHE A 224 8.48 1.02 13.71
N GLU A 225 9.06 0.32 14.68
CA GLU A 225 8.50 -0.93 15.19
C GLU A 225 7.16 -0.70 15.90
N HIS A 226 7.03 0.39 16.65
CA HIS A 226 5.76 0.81 17.23
C HIS A 226 4.70 1.10 16.16
N THR A 227 5.10 1.73 15.05
CA THR A 227 4.22 1.98 13.90
C THR A 227 3.75 0.66 13.28
N CYS A 228 4.67 -0.28 13.02
CA CYS A 228 4.34 -1.58 12.44
C CYS A 228 3.41 -2.40 13.35
N THR A 229 3.72 -2.49 14.64
CA THR A 229 2.90 -3.24 15.61
C THR A 229 1.51 -2.64 15.79
N THR A 230 1.40 -1.30 15.81
CA THR A 230 0.11 -0.61 15.86
C THR A 230 -0.71 -0.87 14.60
N PHE A 231 -0.07 -0.83 13.43
CA PHE A 231 -0.72 -1.09 12.16
C PHE A 231 -1.24 -2.53 12.06
N ASP A 232 -0.41 -3.51 12.40
CA ASP A 232 -0.77 -4.93 12.42
C ASP A 232 -1.92 -5.19 13.40
N ALA A 233 -1.87 -4.63 14.61
CA ALA A 233 -2.95 -4.74 15.59
C ALA A 233 -4.26 -4.11 15.08
N ALA A 234 -4.19 -2.97 14.38
CA ALA A 234 -5.36 -2.31 13.79
C ALA A 234 -5.99 -3.12 12.65
N LEU A 235 -5.18 -3.88 11.90
CA LEU A 235 -5.63 -4.82 10.88
C LEU A 235 -6.19 -6.13 11.44
N GLY A 236 -6.01 -6.41 12.74
CA GLY A 236 -6.38 -7.67 13.36
C GLY A 236 -5.37 -8.80 13.09
N VAL A 237 -4.12 -8.46 12.77
CA VAL A 237 -3.03 -9.43 12.68
C VAL A 237 -2.74 -9.96 14.10
N PRO A 238 -2.66 -11.30 14.30
CA PRO A 238 -2.35 -11.87 15.62
C PRO A 238 -1.02 -11.38 16.19
N ALA A 239 -0.98 -11.20 17.52
CA ALA A 239 0.24 -10.85 18.23
C ALA A 239 1.37 -11.85 17.92
N GLY A 240 2.58 -11.34 17.71
CA GLY A 240 3.76 -12.13 17.35
C GLY A 240 3.97 -12.32 15.84
N LYS A 241 3.00 -11.96 14.99
CA LYS A 241 3.24 -11.81 13.54
C LYS A 241 3.71 -10.40 13.22
N ILE A 242 4.62 -10.28 12.27
CA ILE A 242 5.24 -9.01 11.87
C ILE A 242 5.07 -8.81 10.37
N GLU A 243 3.85 -8.49 9.93
CA GLU A 243 3.54 -8.37 8.50
C GLU A 243 3.84 -6.97 7.99
N ALA A 244 3.56 -5.93 8.79
CA ALA A 244 3.87 -4.55 8.42
C ALA A 244 5.37 -4.31 8.19
N LYS A 245 6.24 -4.86 9.06
CA LYS A 245 7.71 -4.71 8.92
C LYS A 245 8.24 -5.37 7.65
N LYS A 246 7.70 -6.54 7.26
CA LYS A 246 8.05 -7.22 5.99
C LYS A 246 7.66 -6.39 4.77
N ILE A 247 6.50 -5.74 4.81
CA ILE A 247 6.09 -4.84 3.71
C ILE A 247 7.01 -3.62 3.65
N ALA A 248 7.42 -3.10 4.80
CA ALA A 248 8.34 -1.98 4.93
C ALA A 248 9.82 -2.41 5.10
N GLN A 249 10.23 -3.49 4.41
CA GLN A 249 11.56 -4.11 4.56
C GLN A 249 12.71 -3.18 4.19
N LYS A 250 12.56 -2.31 3.18
CA LYS A 250 13.61 -1.37 2.77
C LYS A 250 14.01 -0.45 3.94
N LEU A 251 13.02 0.07 4.66
CA LEU A 251 13.28 0.90 5.84
C LEU A 251 13.82 0.07 7.00
N ALA A 252 13.29 -1.13 7.21
CA ALA A 252 13.81 -2.03 8.24
C ALA A 252 15.31 -2.33 8.07
N GLU A 253 15.74 -2.66 6.84
CA GLU A 253 17.15 -2.88 6.49
C GLU A 253 18.00 -1.61 6.61
N GLY A 254 17.43 -0.45 6.25
CA GLY A 254 18.12 0.83 6.43
C GLY A 254 18.38 1.16 7.90
N LEU A 255 17.40 0.87 8.76
CA LEU A 255 17.54 1.07 10.20
C LEU A 255 18.51 0.06 10.83
N LEU A 256 18.58 -1.16 10.31
CA LEU A 256 19.60 -2.14 10.71
C LEU A 256 21.02 -1.60 10.47
N LEU A 257 21.29 -1.05 9.28
CA LEU A 257 22.58 -0.41 8.98
C LEU A 257 22.84 0.80 9.87
N LEU A 258 21.79 1.58 10.15
CA LEU A 258 21.88 2.77 10.98
C LEU A 258 22.09 2.44 12.47
N GLU A 259 21.79 1.24 12.95
CA GLU A 259 21.95 0.85 14.35
C GLU A 259 23.24 0.05 14.63
N LEU A 260 24.12 -0.10 13.65
CA LEU A 260 25.37 -0.83 13.83
C LEU A 260 26.20 -0.28 15.02
N ASN A 261 26.68 -1.21 15.85
CA ASN A 261 27.47 -0.89 17.04
C ASN A 261 28.88 -0.41 16.65
N ILE A 262 29.38 0.59 17.36
CA ILE A 262 30.73 1.14 17.13
C ILE A 262 31.79 0.10 17.53
N ASN A 263 31.59 -0.55 18.68
CA ASN A 263 32.44 -1.63 19.21
C ASN A 263 31.60 -2.89 19.40
N PRO A 264 31.66 -3.89 18.51
CA PRO A 264 30.93 -5.15 18.68
C PRO A 264 31.42 -5.99 19.89
N LYS A 265 32.54 -5.60 20.53
CA LYS A 265 33.11 -6.28 21.71
C LYS A 265 32.43 -5.91 23.03
N ASP A 266 31.66 -4.83 23.08
CA ASP A 266 30.97 -4.39 24.31
C ASP A 266 29.58 -5.05 24.48
N SER A 267 29.13 -5.83 23.49
CA SER A 267 27.80 -6.46 23.46
C SER A 267 27.78 -7.96 23.79
N VAL A 268 28.91 -8.55 24.22
CA VAL A 268 28.97 -9.94 24.66
C VAL A 268 29.52 -9.98 26.09
N PRO A 269 28.69 -10.15 27.14
CA PRO A 269 29.21 -10.78 28.35
C PRO A 269 29.69 -12.17 27.91
N GLU A 270 30.89 -12.58 28.32
CA GLU A 270 31.43 -13.93 28.11
C GLU A 270 30.34 -14.97 28.37
N ALA A 271 29.66 -15.40 27.31
CA ALA A 271 28.69 -16.46 27.32
C ALA A 271 29.35 -17.62 26.58
N GLU A 272 29.64 -18.63 27.39
CA GLU A 272 30.30 -19.88 27.08
C GLU A 272 29.96 -20.44 25.70
N GLU A 273 30.98 -21.01 25.05
CA GLU A 273 30.86 -21.94 23.93
C GLU A 273 29.80 -23.01 24.25
N THR A 274 28.54 -22.76 23.89
CA THR A 274 27.48 -23.75 23.98
C THR A 274 26.68 -23.77 22.69
N ASP A 275 26.81 -24.93 22.04
CA ASP A 275 25.95 -25.52 21.02
C ASP A 275 25.71 -24.77 19.70
N LYS A 276 26.59 -25.08 18.75
CA LYS A 276 26.30 -25.06 17.30
C LYS A 276 25.22 -26.09 16.94
N ARG A 277 23.97 -25.92 17.37
CA ARG A 277 22.83 -26.73 16.89
C ARG A 277 21.54 -25.92 16.95
N ASN A 278 21.33 -25.09 15.93
CA ASN A 278 20.06 -24.96 15.20
C ASN A 278 20.25 -23.93 14.08
N GLY A 279 19.88 -24.30 12.86
CA GLY A 279 20.07 -23.51 11.65
C GLY A 279 19.10 -22.34 11.54
N ASP A 280 19.33 -21.30 12.32
CA ASP A 280 18.84 -19.96 12.02
C ASP A 280 20.05 -18.99 12.08
N GLY A 281 20.17 -18.15 11.06
CA GLY A 281 21.40 -17.46 10.68
C GLY A 281 22.03 -16.66 11.83
N ILE A 282 23.16 -17.15 12.35
CA ILE A 282 24.07 -16.36 13.17
C ILE A 282 24.69 -15.32 12.24
N HIS A 283 24.07 -14.13 12.15
CA HIS A 283 24.65 -13.00 11.48
C HIS A 283 25.93 -12.61 12.22
N PRO A 284 27.08 -12.46 11.53
CA PRO A 284 28.30 -11.99 12.17
C PRO A 284 28.02 -10.63 12.81
N ASN A 285 28.42 -10.47 14.08
CA ASN A 285 28.31 -9.21 14.82
C ASN A 285 29.33 -8.20 14.26
N LEU A 286 29.10 -7.76 13.02
CA LEU A 286 29.94 -6.82 12.30
C LEU A 286 29.78 -5.43 12.89
N GLY A 287 30.90 -4.82 13.26
CA GLY A 287 30.91 -3.45 13.77
C GLY A 287 30.65 -2.41 12.67
N LEU A 288 30.25 -1.21 13.07
CA LEU A 288 30.02 -0.06 12.19
C LEU A 288 31.19 0.17 11.21
N TRP A 289 32.42 0.12 11.71
CA TRP A 289 33.64 0.36 10.93
C TRP A 289 34.00 -0.79 9.98
N GLU A 290 33.67 -2.03 10.36
CA GLU A 290 33.90 -3.19 9.50
C GLU A 290 32.95 -3.16 8.30
N VAL A 291 31.69 -2.83 8.57
CA VAL A 291 30.67 -2.65 7.53
C VAL A 291 31.02 -1.48 6.62
N GLU A 292 31.42 -0.34 7.18
CA GLU A 292 31.86 0.83 6.40
C GLU A 292 32.97 0.46 5.43
N LYS A 293 34.06 -0.13 5.93
CA LYS A 293 35.21 -0.50 5.11
C LYS A 293 34.83 -1.42 3.95
N GLY A 294 34.03 -2.45 4.20
CA GLY A 294 33.60 -3.37 3.15
C GLY A 294 32.62 -2.75 2.15
N LEU A 295 31.71 -1.91 2.62
CA LEU A 295 30.71 -1.25 1.78
C LEU A 295 31.32 -0.26 0.80
N PHE A 296 32.40 0.43 1.19
CA PHE A 296 33.10 1.41 0.37
C PHE A 296 34.31 0.86 -0.41
N ALA A 297 34.75 -0.38 -0.15
CA ALA A 297 35.89 -0.99 -0.85
C ALA A 297 35.59 -1.29 -2.34
N SER A 298 34.50 -2.01 -2.62
CA SER A 298 34.08 -2.34 -4.00
C SER A 298 32.59 -2.70 -4.02
N ASN A 299 31.98 -2.78 -5.22
CA ASN A 299 30.59 -3.24 -5.33
C ASN A 299 30.43 -4.74 -4.98
N GLU A 300 31.45 -5.56 -5.23
CA GLU A 300 31.44 -6.97 -4.85
C GLU A 300 31.51 -7.14 -3.34
N SER A 301 32.45 -6.44 -2.69
CA SER A 301 32.58 -6.43 -1.23
C SER A 301 31.31 -5.89 -0.55
N ALA A 302 30.71 -4.83 -1.12
CA ALA A 302 29.44 -4.30 -0.64
C ALA A 302 28.33 -5.37 -0.65
N ARG A 303 28.19 -6.15 -1.72
CA ARG A 303 27.18 -7.23 -1.80
C ARG A 303 27.42 -8.31 -0.77
N GLU A 304 28.68 -8.70 -0.54
CA GLU A 304 29.03 -9.71 0.45
C GLU A 304 28.69 -9.24 1.87
N VAL A 305 29.02 -7.98 2.20
CA VAL A 305 28.69 -7.38 3.50
C VAL A 305 27.19 -7.31 3.70
N LEU A 306 26.44 -6.78 2.72
CA LEU A 306 24.96 -6.70 2.82
C LEU A 306 24.33 -8.09 2.98
N LYS A 307 24.81 -9.09 2.23
CA LYS A 307 24.36 -10.47 2.36
C LYS A 307 24.65 -11.03 3.76
N SER A 308 25.83 -10.75 4.33
CA SER A 308 26.19 -11.22 5.68
C SER A 308 25.30 -10.60 6.77
N LEU A 309 24.82 -9.38 6.56
CA LEU A 309 23.87 -8.68 7.44
C LEU A 309 22.41 -9.08 7.20
N GLY A 310 22.12 -9.97 6.23
CA GLY A 310 20.75 -10.36 5.89
C GLY A 310 19.96 -9.27 5.17
N ILE A 311 20.65 -8.32 4.51
CA ILE A 311 20.03 -7.23 3.76
C ILE A 311 19.77 -7.72 2.33
N GLU A 312 18.50 -7.72 1.92
CA GLU A 312 18.05 -8.29 0.64
C GLU A 312 17.51 -7.23 -0.32
N VAL A 313 16.94 -6.13 0.20
CA VAL A 313 16.20 -5.13 -0.59
C VAL A 313 17.04 -3.89 -0.89
N LEU A 314 17.93 -3.47 0.00
CA LEU A 314 18.77 -2.30 -0.23
C LEU A 314 19.80 -2.53 -1.34
N THR A 315 19.85 -1.58 -2.27
CA THR A 315 20.98 -1.46 -3.21
C THR A 315 22.24 -0.99 -2.49
N GLU A 316 23.41 -1.26 -3.08
CA GLU A 316 24.71 -0.84 -2.55
C GLU A 316 24.78 0.69 -2.38
N ALA A 317 24.21 1.44 -3.33
CA ALA A 317 24.14 2.90 -3.25
C ALA A 317 23.27 3.38 -2.09
N GLN A 318 22.12 2.75 -1.85
CA GLN A 318 21.23 3.10 -0.74
C GLN A 318 21.84 2.74 0.61
N ALA A 319 22.52 1.59 0.69
CA ALA A 319 23.23 1.18 1.89
C ALA A 319 24.33 2.19 2.24
N ARG A 320 25.16 2.59 1.26
CA ARG A 320 26.22 3.62 1.46
C ARG A 320 25.63 4.93 1.95
N ALA A 321 24.61 5.44 1.24
CA ALA A 321 23.95 6.68 1.60
C ALA A 321 23.33 6.66 3.01
N THR A 322 22.80 5.49 3.43
CA THR A 322 22.25 5.28 4.78
C THR A 322 23.34 5.29 5.83
N LEU A 323 24.44 4.57 5.58
CA LEU A 323 25.54 4.48 6.52
C LEU A 323 26.21 5.85 6.77
N GLU A 324 26.38 6.66 5.72
CA GLU A 324 26.86 8.05 5.80
C GLU A 324 25.97 9.00 6.64
N ARG A 325 24.77 8.56 7.02
CA ARG A 325 23.93 9.33 7.94
C ARG A 325 24.42 9.21 9.40
N ARG A 326 25.26 8.23 9.74
CA ARG A 326 25.89 8.13 11.06
C ARG A 326 26.87 9.27 11.28
N VAL A 327 26.70 10.00 12.39
CA VAL A 327 27.60 11.12 12.75
C VAL A 327 29.01 10.62 13.06
N GLU A 328 29.14 9.39 13.54
CA GLU A 328 30.41 8.79 13.93
C GLU A 328 31.35 8.54 12.75
N LEU A 329 30.82 8.42 11.53
CA LEU A 329 31.60 8.23 10.30
C LEU A 329 32.04 9.55 9.65
N ARG A 330 31.66 10.70 10.21
CA ARG A 330 32.00 12.03 9.69
C ARG A 330 33.18 12.68 10.42
N GLY A 331 33.85 11.92 11.30
CA GLY A 331 35.03 12.34 12.06
C GLY A 331 36.34 12.09 11.34
#